data_AF-A0A840NX40-F1
#
_entry.id   AF-A0A840NX40-F1
#
_cell.length_a   1.000
_cell.length_b   1.000
_cell.length_c   1.000
_cell.angle_alpha   90.00
_cell.angle_beta   90.00
_cell.angle_gamma   90.00
#
_symmetry.space_group_name_H-M   'P 1'
#
loop_
_entity.id
_entity.type
_entity.pdbx_description
1 polymer ?
#
loop_
_entity_poly.entity_id
_entity_poly.type
_entity_poly.pdbx_seq_one_letter_code
_entity_poly.pdbx_strand_id
1 'polypeptide(L)' 'MHKKFVATAVGHAPWGLGVAEYFYNLYEYPDGRREYEEFDGG' A
#
# COMPACT_ATOMS: atom_id res chain seq x y z
N MET A 1 -8.42 4.29 -18.64
CA MET A 1 -8.24 5.10 -17.42
C MET A 1 -6.83 4.86 -16.90
N HIS A 2 -6.04 5.89 -16.64
CA HIS A 2 -4.63 5.77 -16.23
C HIS A 2 -4.52 6.05 -14.73
N LYS A 3 -4.18 5.03 -13.92
CA LYS A 3 -3.89 5.21 -12.49
C LYS A 3 -2.45 5.68 -12.33
N LYS A 4 -2.21 6.73 -11.53
CA LYS A 4 -0.86 7.28 -11.29
C LYS A 4 -0.34 6.74 -9.96
N PHE A 5 0.89 6.23 -9.97
CA PHE A 5 1.60 5.87 -8.74
C PHE A 5 1.91 7.14 -7.92
N VAL A 6 1.62 7.08 -6.62
CA VAL A 6 1.85 8.18 -5.68
C VAL A 6 2.99 7.87 -4.71
N ALA A 7 2.88 6.78 -3.95
CA ALA A 7 3.82 6.43 -2.89
C ALA A 7 3.70 4.96 -2.48
N THR A 8 4.75 4.44 -1.81
CA THR A 8 4.73 3.17 -1.10
C THR A 8 4.67 3.44 0.41
N ALA A 9 3.74 2.81 1.12
CA ALA A 9 3.60 2.88 2.56
C ALA A 9 4.00 1.54 3.21
N VAL A 10 4.62 1.61 4.39
CA VAL A 10 4.95 0.44 5.22
C VAL A 10 4.06 0.47 6.45
N GLY A 11 3.24 -0.56 6.63
CA GLY A 11 2.44 -0.79 7.82
C GLY A 11 3.18 -1.74 8.77
N HIS A 12 3.29 -1.36 10.04
CA HIS A 12 3.82 -2.24 11.09
C HIS A 12 2.67 -2.72 11.96
N ALA A 13 2.33 -4.01 11.90
CA ALA A 13 1.36 -4.61 12.82
C ALA A 13 2.07 -5.43 13.90
N PRO A 14 1.88 -5.13 15.19
CA PRO A 14 2.42 -5.94 16.26
C PRO A 14 1.59 -7.22 16.41
N TRP A 15 2.12 -8.37 16.01
CA TRP A 15 1.51 -9.66 16.27
C TRP A 15 2.44 -10.53 17.11
N GLY A 16 2.04 -10.71 18.38
CA GLY A 16 2.29 -11.90 19.18
C GLY A 16 3.71 -12.36 19.50
N LEU A 17 4.78 -11.81 18.90
CA LEU A 17 6.23 -11.95 19.19
C LEU A 17 7.13 -11.36 18.07
N GLY A 18 6.58 -10.78 16.99
CA GLY A 18 7.33 -10.15 15.91
C GLY A 18 6.59 -8.98 15.24
N VAL A 19 7.33 -8.15 14.51
CA VAL A 19 6.76 -7.09 13.65
C VAL A 19 6.56 -7.66 12.25
N ALA A 20 5.32 -7.69 11.77
CA ALA A 20 5.04 -7.93 10.37
C ALA A 20 5.03 -6.58 9.64
N GLU A 21 5.86 -6.46 8.60
CA GLU A 21 5.92 -5.31 7.70
C GLU A 21 5.02 -5.58 6.50
N TYR A 22 4.00 -4.74 6.31
CA TYR A 22 3.10 -4.78 5.16
C TYR A 22 3.44 -3.63 4.22
N PHE A 23 3.62 -3.92 2.94
CA PHE A 23 3.92 -2.90 1.94
C PHE A 23 2.67 -2.61 1.11
N TYR A 24 2.34 -1.33 0.95
CA TYR A 24 1.17 -0.87 0.18
C TYR A 24 1.58 0.14 -0.87
N ASN A 25 1.14 -0.02 -2.11
CA ASN A 25 1.25 1.03 -3.12
C ASN A 25 -0.02 1.87 -3.15
N LEU A 26 0.14 3.19 -3.07
CA LEU A 26 -0.92 4.16 -3.23
C LEU A 26 -0.97 4.64 -4.68
N TYR A 27 -2.15 4.52 -5.28
CA TYR A 27 -2.46 5.04 -6.60
C TYR A 27 -3.54 6.11 -6.50
N GLU A 28 -3.46 7.10 -7.38
CA GLU A 28 -4.47 8.15 -7.53
C GLU A 28 -5.01 8.16 -8.96
N TYR A 29 -6.32 8.32 -9.07
CA TYR A 29 -7.05 8.43 -10.33
C TYR A 29 -7.26 9.90 -10.70
N PRO A 30 -7.56 10.20 -11.98
CA PRO A 30 -7.80 11.58 -12.43
C PRO A 30 -8.97 12.29 -11.73
N ASP A 31 -9.92 11.52 -11.16
CA ASP A 31 -11.07 12.02 -10.40
C ASP A 31 -10.76 12.25 -8.91
N GLY A 32 -9.51 12.07 -8.49
CA GLY A 32 -9.06 12.22 -7.10
C GLY A 32 -9.32 11.02 -6.21
N ARG A 33 -9.89 9.92 -6.74
CA ARG A 33 -10.01 8.67 -5.99
C ARG A 33 -8.62 8.10 -5.70
N ARG A 34 -8.47 7.47 -4.54
CA ARG A 34 -7.25 6.77 -4.13
C ARG A 34 -7.51 5.29 -3.93
N GLU A 35 -6.54 4.47 -4.32
CA GLU A 35 -6.57 3.02 -4.17
C GLU A 35 -5.25 2.54 -3.55
N TYR A 36 -5.35 1.57 -2.65
CA TYR A 36 -4.22 0.91 -2.02
C TYR A 36 -4.15 -0.53 -2.53
N GLU A 37 -2.97 -0.94 -2.98
CA GLU A 37 -2.70 -2.32 -3.41
C GLU A 37 -1.65 -2.90 -2.46
N GLU A 38 -2.02 -3.97 -1.72
CA GLU A 38 -1.10 -4.67 -0.83
C GLU A 38 -0.10 -5.49 -1.66
N PHE A 39 1.16 -5.41 -1.30
CA PHE A 39 2.22 -6.17 -1.94
C PHE A 39 2.35 -7.52 -1.24
N ASP A 40 1.82 -8.58 -1.86
CA ASP A 40 2.16 -9.94 -1.46
C ASP A 40 3.59 -10.20 -1.96
N GLY A 41 4.56 -9.95 -1.09
CA GLY A 41 5.98 -9.96 -1.43
C GLY A 41 6.53 -11.37 -1.66
N GLY A 42 6.18 -11.98 -2.80
CA GLY A 42 6.87 -13.16 -3.36
C GLY A 42 6.49 -14.51 -2.77
#